data_AF-A0A8H9XUQ3-F1
#
_entry.id   AF-A0A8H9XUQ3-F1
#
_cell.length_a   1.000
_cell.length_b   1.000
_cell.length_c   1.000
_cell.angle_alpha   90.00
_cell.angle_beta   90.00
_cell.angle_gamma   90.00
#
_symmetry.space_group_name_H-M   'P 1'
#
loop_
_entity.id
_entity.type
_entity.pdbx_description
1 polymer ?
#
loop_
_entity_poly.entity_id
_entity_poly.type
_entity_poly.pdbx_seq_one_letter_code
_entity_poly.pdbx_strand_id
1 'polypeptide(L)'
;LHPEGKEIGADSSGRPVWINSPPPSKEDEMLAAEMKKISLVSEVNTYINTHQWPGKAAIGRLKGYELEQYNLWLDYLDALELVDTSSAPDIEWPTPPVVQAR
;
A
#
# COMPACT_ATOMS: atom_id res chain seq x y z
N LEU A 1 -21.47 -9.96 -13.67
CA LEU A 1 -20.68 -9.49 -12.52
C LEU A 1 -20.76 -10.57 -11.46
N HIS A 2 -19.61 -11.00 -10.96
CA HIS A 2 -19.50 -12.04 -9.95
C HIS A 2 -19.72 -11.41 -8.55
N PRO A 3 -20.52 -12.01 -7.64
CA PRO A 3 -20.71 -11.46 -6.29
C PRO A 3 -19.43 -11.51 -5.47
N GLU A 4 -19.08 -10.45 -4.74
CA GLU A 4 -17.85 -10.40 -3.94
C GLU A 4 -17.79 -11.55 -2.90
N GLY A 5 -16.64 -12.23 -2.79
CA GLY A 5 -16.45 -13.34 -1.86
C GLY A 5 -17.19 -14.64 -2.20
N LYS A 6 -17.72 -14.78 -3.42
CA LYS A 6 -18.26 -16.04 -3.93
C LYS A 6 -17.29 -16.75 -4.89
N GLU A 7 -17.57 -18.00 -5.21
CA GLU A 7 -16.98 -18.69 -6.37
C GLU A 7 -18.03 -19.62 -6.99
N ILE A 8 -17.81 -20.05 -8.24
CA ILE A 8 -18.68 -21.04 -8.87
C ILE A 8 -18.34 -22.42 -8.28
N GLY A 9 -19.22 -22.94 -7.44
CA GLY A 9 -19.23 -24.33 -6.99
C GLY A 9 -20.31 -25.14 -7.69
N ALA A 10 -20.45 -26.41 -7.32
CA ALA A 10 -21.55 -27.27 -7.78
C ALA A 10 -22.46 -27.65 -6.61
N ASP A 11 -23.78 -27.61 -6.81
CA ASP A 11 -24.74 -28.17 -5.86
C ASP A 11 -24.72 -29.72 -5.90
N SER A 12 -25.53 -30.36 -5.04
CA SER A 12 -25.65 -31.83 -4.99
C SER A 12 -26.19 -32.46 -6.29
N SER A 13 -26.66 -31.65 -7.24
CA SER A 13 -27.13 -32.06 -8.57
C SER A 13 -26.15 -31.71 -9.68
N GLY A 14 -24.95 -31.20 -9.35
CA GLY A 14 -23.93 -30.82 -10.33
C GLY A 14 -24.18 -29.50 -11.05
N ARG A 15 -25.12 -28.66 -10.56
CA ARG A 15 -25.42 -27.36 -11.17
C ARG A 15 -24.49 -26.29 -10.60
N PRO A 16 -24.02 -25.34 -11.44
CA PRO A 16 -23.19 -24.24 -10.95
C PRO A 16 -24.01 -23.35 -9.99
N VAL A 17 -23.48 -23.15 -8.79
CA VAL A 17 -24.06 -22.29 -7.75
C VAL A 17 -22.98 -21.40 -7.14
N TRP A 18 -23.37 -20.21 -6.67
CA TRP A 18 -22.46 -19.33 -5.94
C TRP A 18 -22.22 -19.86 -4.52
N ILE A 19 -21.04 -20.42 -4.27
CA ILE A 19 -20.60 -20.82 -2.93
C ILE A 19 -19.75 -19.71 -2.32
N ASN A 20 -19.59 -19.70 -1.00
CA ASN A 20 -18.63 -18.80 -0.35
C ASN A 20 -17.22 -19.23 -0.77
N SER A 21 -16.42 -18.28 -1.25
CA SER A 21 -14.99 -18.53 -1.43
C SER A 21 -14.36 -18.89 -0.09
N PRO A 22 -13.43 -19.85 -0.06
CA PRO A 22 -12.62 -20.06 1.12
C PRO A 22 -11.87 -18.76 1.46
N PRO A 23 -11.60 -18.50 2.75
CA PRO A 23 -10.72 -17.40 3.12
C PRO A 23 -9.36 -17.55 2.41
N PRO A 24 -8.67 -16.44 2.09
CA PRO A 24 -7.35 -16.48 1.49
C PRO A 24 -6.39 -17.36 2.30
N SER A 25 -5.47 -18.02 1.61
CA SER A 25 -4.41 -18.73 2.34
C SER A 25 -3.46 -17.72 2.99
N LYS A 26 -2.71 -18.17 4.01
CA LYS A 26 -1.68 -17.34 4.64
C LYS A 26 -0.65 -16.80 3.61
N GLU A 27 -0.32 -17.60 2.59
CA GLU A 27 0.56 -17.19 1.51
C GLU A 27 -0.08 -16.09 0.65
N ASP A 28 -1.36 -16.22 0.30
CA ASP A 28 -2.10 -15.19 -0.43
C ASP A 28 -2.19 -13.88 0.36
N GLU A 29 -2.40 -13.95 1.68
CA GLU A 29 -2.42 -12.78 2.56
C GLU A 29 -1.06 -12.07 2.61
N MET A 30 0.03 -12.84 2.71
CA MET A 30 1.39 -12.30 2.67
C MET A 30 1.71 -11.66 1.33
N LEU A 31 1.33 -12.31 0.22
CA LEU A 31 1.50 -11.76 -1.13
C LEU A 31 0.71 -10.46 -1.32
N ALA A 32 -0.54 -10.42 -0.84
CA ALA A 32 -1.35 -9.20 -0.90
C ALA A 32 -0.74 -8.06 -0.07
N ALA A 33 -0.20 -8.38 1.12
CA ALA A 33 0.51 -7.41 1.94
C ALA A 33 1.78 -6.88 1.26
N GLU A 34 2.57 -7.74 0.62
CA GLU A 34 3.76 -7.32 -0.12
C GLU A 34 3.42 -6.43 -1.31
N MET A 35 2.39 -6.78 -2.07
CA MET A 35 1.91 -5.93 -3.18
C MET A 35 1.43 -4.57 -2.68
N LYS A 36 0.76 -4.52 -1.52
CA LYS A 36 0.38 -3.25 -0.88
C LYS A 36 1.59 -2.42 -0.49
N LYS A 37 2.62 -3.03 0.13
CA LYS A 37 3.87 -2.34 0.48
C LYS A 37 4.54 -1.73 -0.75
N ILE A 38 4.69 -2.50 -1.82
CA ILE A 38 5.25 -2.02 -3.10
C ILE A 38 4.43 -0.86 -3.67
N SER A 39 3.09 -0.96 -3.64
CA SER A 39 2.22 0.12 -4.11
C SER A 39 2.39 1.40 -3.30
N LEU A 40 2.45 1.32 -1.97
CA LEU A 40 2.63 2.47 -1.10
C LEU A 40 4.01 3.12 -1.29
N VAL A 41 5.07 2.32 -1.38
CA VAL A 41 6.44 2.81 -1.69
C VAL A 41 6.46 3.51 -3.05
N SER A 42 5.78 2.96 -4.06
CA SER A 42 5.66 3.58 -5.38
C SER A 42 4.93 4.93 -5.33
N GLU A 43 3.86 5.02 -4.54
CA GLU A 43 3.11 6.27 -4.34
C GLU A 43 3.97 7.35 -3.69
N VAL A 44 4.69 7.01 -2.62
CA VAL A 44 5.63 7.93 -1.95
C VAL A 44 6.69 8.44 -2.91
N ASN A 45 7.32 7.53 -3.65
CA ASN A 45 8.34 7.89 -4.64
C ASN A 45 7.76 8.77 -5.75
N THR A 46 6.55 8.47 -6.23
CA THR A 46 5.86 9.30 -7.21
C THR A 46 5.61 10.69 -6.66
N TYR A 47 5.07 10.81 -5.45
CA TYR A 47 4.80 12.08 -4.80
C TYR A 47 6.09 12.92 -4.65
N ILE A 48 7.13 12.36 -4.03
CA ILE A 48 8.44 13.01 -3.86
C ILE A 48 9.01 13.51 -5.19
N ASN A 49 8.93 12.68 -6.25
CA ASN A 49 9.47 13.01 -7.56
C ASN A 49 8.65 14.09 -8.29
N THR A 50 7.32 14.08 -8.17
CA THR A 50 6.47 15.12 -8.78
C THR A 50 6.76 16.52 -8.23
N HIS A 51 7.20 16.60 -6.97
CA HIS A 51 7.63 17.85 -6.34
C HIS A 51 9.10 18.24 -6.63
N GLN A 52 9.83 17.39 -7.34
CA GLN A 52 11.27 17.55 -7.67
C GLN A 52 12.15 17.72 -6.43
N TRP A 53 11.71 17.24 -5.26
CA TRP A 53 12.42 17.43 -4.00
C TRP A 53 13.84 16.86 -3.98
N PRO A 54 14.12 15.66 -4.52
CA PRO A 54 15.49 15.14 -4.56
C PRO A 54 16.44 16.08 -5.32
N GLY A 55 15.99 16.59 -6.47
CA GLY A 55 16.74 17.54 -7.28
C GLY A 55 16.94 18.88 -6.57
N LYS A 56 15.88 19.44 -5.96
CA LYS A 56 15.96 20.68 -5.17
C LYS A 56 16.90 20.53 -3.97
N ALA A 57 16.89 19.39 -3.28
CA ALA A 57 17.76 19.10 -2.14
C ALA A 57 19.23 19.04 -2.57
N ALA A 58 19.54 18.34 -3.67
CA ALA A 58 20.90 18.18 -4.17
C ALA A 58 21.60 19.52 -4.51
N ILE A 59 20.83 20.54 -4.90
CA ILE A 59 21.35 21.88 -5.23
C ILE A 59 21.02 22.95 -4.18
N GLY A 60 20.61 22.55 -2.98
CA GLY A 60 20.38 23.46 -1.85
C GLY A 60 19.18 24.41 -2.02
N ARG A 61 18.21 24.08 -2.88
CA ARG A 61 17.01 24.89 -3.14
C ARG A 61 15.80 24.46 -2.31
N LEU A 62 15.81 23.26 -1.73
CA LEU A 62 14.72 22.76 -0.88
C LEU A 62 14.78 23.41 0.51
N LYS A 63 13.71 24.10 0.92
CA LYS A 63 13.67 24.87 2.18
C LYS A 63 12.25 25.12 2.68
N GLY A 64 12.13 25.49 3.96
CA GLY A 64 10.85 25.80 4.60
C GLY A 64 9.89 24.61 4.56
N TYR A 65 8.63 24.89 4.26
CA TYR A 65 7.57 23.88 4.25
C TYR A 65 7.81 22.70 3.31
N GLU A 66 8.41 22.92 2.13
CA GLU A 66 8.74 21.81 1.22
C GLU A 66 9.78 20.86 1.83
N LEU A 67 10.73 21.38 2.61
CA LEU A 67 11.74 20.57 3.29
C LEU A 67 11.12 19.77 4.45
N GLU A 68 10.24 20.41 5.23
CA GLU A 68 9.52 19.74 6.31
C GLU A 68 8.67 18.59 5.77
N GLN A 69 7.92 18.84 4.69
CA GLN A 69 7.13 17.79 4.04
C GLN A 69 8.01 16.70 3.45
N TYR A 70 9.12 17.03 2.80
CA TYR A 70 10.03 16.03 2.26
C TYR A 70 10.55 15.08 3.35
N ASN A 71 10.94 15.60 4.51
CA ASN A 71 11.38 14.78 5.63
C ASN A 71 10.26 13.85 6.14
N LEU A 72 9.03 14.38 6.30
CA LEU A 72 7.88 13.55 6.71
C LEU A 72 7.57 12.41 5.73
N TRP A 73 7.72 12.66 4.43
CA TRP A 73 7.54 11.63 3.40
C TRP A 73 8.66 10.60 3.39
N LEU A 74 9.91 11.00 3.70
CA LEU A 74 11.02 10.08 3.88
C LEU A 74 10.85 9.23 5.16
N ASP A 75 10.44 9.83 6.28
CA ASP A 75 10.14 9.10 7.52
C ASP A 75 9.03 8.06 7.29
N TYR A 76 8.02 8.41 6.49
CA TYR A 76 6.97 7.49 6.09
C TYR A 76 7.48 6.36 5.17
N LEU A 77 8.38 6.67 4.23
CA LEU A 77 9.03 5.66 3.39
C LEU A 77 9.83 4.66 4.24
N ASP A 78 10.65 5.15 5.17
CA ASP A 78 11.42 4.31 6.08
C ASP A 78 10.50 3.43 6.94
N ALA A 79 9.41 4.00 7.46
CA ALA A 79 8.41 3.25 8.22
C ALA A 79 7.76 2.15 7.37
N LEU A 80 7.44 2.41 6.10
CA LEU A 80 6.92 1.40 5.17
C LEU A 80 7.93 0.28 4.93
N GLU A 81 9.21 0.61 4.72
CA GLU A 81 10.27 -0.37 4.49
C GLU A 81 10.46 -1.31 5.68
N LEU A 82 10.20 -0.85 6.90
CA LEU A 82 10.24 -1.64 8.13
C LEU A 82 9.03 -2.54 8.37
N VAL A 83 7.94 -2.38 7.60
CA VAL A 83 6.74 -3.23 7.75
C VAL A 83 7.07 -4.69 7.42
N ASP A 84 6.82 -5.59 8.37
CA ASP A 84 6.91 -7.04 8.20
C ASP A 84 5.60 -7.62 7.66
N THR A 85 5.61 -7.98 6.37
CA THR A 85 4.45 -8.51 5.65
C THR A 85 4.11 -9.96 6.01
N SER A 86 4.98 -10.67 6.74
CA SER A 86 4.72 -12.04 7.20
C SER A 86 3.63 -12.13 8.27
N SER A 87 3.33 -11.00 8.94
CA SER A 87 2.30 -10.88 9.97
C SER A 87 0.87 -10.75 9.40
N ALA A 88 0.70 -10.71 8.08
CA ALA A 88 -0.61 -10.59 7.42
C ALA A 88 -1.66 -11.59 7.96
N PRO A 89 -2.94 -11.21 8.09
CA PRO A 89 -3.51 -9.92 7.69
C PRO A 89 -3.36 -8.82 8.76
N ASP A 90 -2.83 -9.15 9.95
CA ASP A 90 -2.75 -8.26 11.11
C ASP A 90 -1.52 -7.35 11.03
N ILE A 91 -1.54 -6.43 10.07
CA ILE A 91 -0.47 -5.45 9.83
C ILE A 91 -0.95 -4.06 10.16
N GLU A 92 -0.27 -3.40 11.09
CA GLU A 92 -0.39 -1.97 11.31
C GLU A 92 0.39 -1.20 10.24
N TRP A 93 -0.33 -0.64 9.27
CA TRP A 93 0.28 0.17 8.22
C TRP A 93 0.56 1.58 8.76
N PRO A 94 1.76 2.14 8.49
CA PRO A 94 2.04 3.53 8.86
C PRO A 94 1.05 4.46 8.17
N THR A 95 0.78 5.62 8.79
CA THR A 95 -0.14 6.62 8.24
C THR A 95 0.63 7.61 7.38
N PRO A 96 0.18 7.91 6.15
CA PRO A 96 0.84 8.91 5.31
C PRO A 96 0.76 10.30 5.94
N PRO A 97 1.75 11.17 5.71
CA PRO A 97 1.74 12.53 6.26
C PRO A 97 0.59 13.37 5.69
N VAL A 98 0.03 14.24 6.52
CA VAL A 98 -1.06 15.14 6.11
C VAL A 98 -0.49 16.28 5.27
N VAL A 99 -0.78 16.25 3.96
CA VAL A 99 -0.47 17.37 3.08
C VAL A 99 -1.54 18.44 3.25
N GLN A 100 -1.21 19.53 3.95
CA GLN A 100 -2.09 20.69 3.98
C GLN A 100 -2.04 21.38 2.62
N ALA A 101 -3.19 21.46 1.93
CA ALA A 101 -3.34 22.30 0.76
C ALA A 101 -3.18 23.77 1.18
N ARG A 102 -2.30 24.49 0.51
CA ARG A 102 -2.12 25.94 0.67
C ARG A 102 -2.97 26.71 -0.32
#